data_AF-A0A2N2FCM1-F1
#
_entry.id   AF-A0A2N2FCM1-F1
#
_cell.length_a   1.000
_cell.length_b   1.000
_cell.length_c   1.000
_cell.angle_alpha   90.00
_cell.angle_beta   90.00
_cell.angle_gamma   90.00
#
_symmetry.space_group_name_H-M   'P 1'
#
loop_
_entity.id
_entity.type
_entity.pdbx_description
1 polymer ?
#
loop_
_entity_poly.entity_id
_entity_poly.type
_entity_poly.pdbx_seq_one_letter_code
_entity_poly.pdbx_strand_id
1 'polypeptide(L)'
;RELAASVLEKSRIKDRLAAKTAAAAILRYVNSTQMIRASHISEIKYYSPENYLILDETARRNLELFSTIQDSARAGSLFSMVNETLTPMGARRLRWWMGYPLVAPEKIRARLAAVAEIKDNHPVRSNLRKTLSRIYDLERLAGRVALRVATPRDLIALKSSLAVLPQLQSLLADFTAPALAAIRKETTDMSALVDLLSRAIVADPPPRTQDGDFIASGFDDGLDQLRSISRDGKKWIAQLEAKEKQATGINSLKVGFNNVFGYYIEVTKANASQVPASYVRKQTLVNAERYINQELKEFEQTVLNAEEKIRERENQLFDQLRDELMPYVSDIQFNAFRVAELDAFGALAEVAEKFSYTCPEIDEEDIISIRDGRHPVVEAALKKEGFVPNDTLLDLQGNRLLVITGPNMA
;
A
#
# COMPACT_ATOMS: atom_id res chain seq x y z
N ARG A 1 4.88 -2.26 31.17
CA ARG A 1 6.31 -2.45 30.87
C ARG A 1 6.61 -2.46 29.37
N GLU A 2 5.62 -2.58 28.48
CA GLU A 2 5.87 -2.77 27.03
C GLU A 2 5.84 -1.51 26.17
N LEU A 3 5.27 -0.41 26.64
CA LEU A 3 5.47 0.90 26.02
C LEU A 3 6.79 1.48 26.52
N ALA A 4 7.66 1.92 25.61
CA ALA A 4 8.77 2.78 26.01
C ALA A 4 8.20 3.95 26.81
N ALA A 5 8.83 4.31 27.95
CA ALA A 5 8.36 5.39 28.81
C ALA A 5 8.12 6.69 28.01
N SER A 6 8.91 6.91 26.96
CA SER A 6 8.79 8.01 26.00
C SER A 6 7.46 8.06 25.24
N VAL A 7 6.85 6.92 24.88
CA VAL A 7 5.53 6.88 24.21
C VAL A 7 4.42 7.23 25.20
N LEU A 8 4.53 6.79 26.46
CA LEU A 8 3.57 7.14 27.51
C LEU A 8 3.66 8.61 27.96
N GLU A 9 4.84 9.21 27.90
CA GLU A 9 5.01 10.64 28.23
C GLU A 9 4.51 11.55 27.12
N LYS A 10 4.81 11.24 25.85
CA LYS A 10 4.32 12.03 24.71
C LYS A 10 2.80 11.95 24.51
N SER A 11 2.18 10.87 24.95
CA SER A 11 0.77 10.56 24.67
C SER A 11 -0.25 11.31 25.54
N ARG A 12 0.19 12.04 26.58
CA ARG A 12 -0.70 12.76 27.53
C ARG A 12 -1.75 11.85 28.19
N ILE A 13 -1.48 10.55 28.31
CA ILE A 13 -2.34 9.57 29.00
C ILE A 13 -1.75 9.07 30.32
N LYS A 14 -0.53 9.49 30.68
CA LYS A 14 0.20 9.05 31.89
C LYS A 14 -0.67 9.20 33.15
N ASP A 15 -1.32 10.35 33.28
CA ASP A 15 -2.15 10.72 34.44
C ASP A 15 -3.63 10.29 34.28
N ARG A 16 -3.98 9.64 33.17
CA ARG A 16 -5.35 9.21 32.85
C ARG A 16 -5.48 7.70 32.98
N LEU A 17 -5.81 7.23 34.18
CA LEU A 17 -5.79 5.80 34.52
C LEU A 17 -6.64 4.95 33.56
N ALA A 18 -7.88 5.35 33.26
CA ALA A 18 -8.76 4.60 32.36
C ALA A 18 -8.17 4.48 30.93
N ALA A 19 -7.70 5.59 30.36
CA ALA A 19 -7.09 5.61 29.04
C ALA A 19 -5.80 4.77 29.00
N LYS A 20 -4.96 4.87 30.05
CA LYS A 20 -3.74 4.07 30.19
C LYS A 20 -4.04 2.57 30.24
N THR A 21 -5.04 2.17 31.02
CA THR A 21 -5.45 0.76 31.16
C THR A 21 -6.02 0.20 29.86
N ALA A 22 -6.89 0.96 29.18
CA ALA A 22 -7.43 0.57 27.87
C ALA A 22 -6.32 0.42 26.82
N ALA A 23 -5.41 1.40 26.72
CA ALA A 23 -4.27 1.33 25.81
C ALA A 23 -3.37 0.11 26.10
N ALA A 24 -3.09 -0.17 27.37
CA ALA A 24 -2.32 -1.34 27.77
C ALA A 24 -3.01 -2.66 27.40
N ALA A 25 -4.33 -2.75 27.57
CA ALA A 25 -5.10 -3.93 27.19
C ALA A 25 -5.06 -4.19 25.67
N ILE A 26 -5.22 -3.14 24.87
CA ILE A 26 -5.14 -3.22 23.40
C ILE A 26 -3.75 -3.67 22.96
N LEU A 27 -2.68 -3.07 23.49
CA LEU A 27 -1.32 -3.44 23.13
C LEU A 27 -0.97 -4.88 23.52
N ARG A 28 -1.43 -5.30 24.71
CA ARG A 28 -1.28 -6.70 25.13
C ARG A 28 -2.00 -7.64 24.17
N TYR A 29 -3.21 -7.28 23.73
CA TYR A 29 -3.98 -8.06 22.77
C TYR A 29 -3.28 -8.16 21.40
N VAL A 30 -2.76 -7.03 20.89
CA VAL A 30 -1.98 -6.98 19.65
C VAL A 30 -0.74 -7.87 19.77
N ASN A 31 0.03 -7.76 20.85
CA ASN A 31 1.21 -8.60 21.08
C ASN A 31 0.84 -10.09 21.16
N SER A 32 -0.28 -10.45 21.81
CA SER A 32 -0.72 -11.86 21.91
C SER A 32 -1.24 -12.45 20.60
N THR A 33 -1.78 -11.62 19.71
CA THR A 33 -2.39 -12.10 18.45
C THR A 33 -1.39 -12.10 17.30
N GLN A 34 -0.51 -11.10 17.24
CA GLN A 34 0.49 -10.99 16.17
C GLN A 34 1.77 -11.76 16.51
N MET A 35 2.00 -12.12 17.78
CA MET A 35 3.20 -12.82 18.26
C MET A 35 4.52 -12.14 17.88
N ILE A 36 4.47 -10.87 17.49
CA ILE A 36 5.59 -10.03 17.08
C ILE A 36 5.45 -8.68 17.79
N ARG A 37 6.57 -8.07 18.14
CA ARG A 37 6.60 -6.74 18.74
C ARG A 37 6.13 -5.70 17.71
N ALA A 38 5.00 -5.03 17.96
CA ALA A 38 4.45 -4.01 17.07
C ALA A 38 5.26 -2.69 17.12
N SER A 39 6.50 -2.72 16.66
CA SER A 39 7.42 -1.55 16.65
C SER A 39 6.92 -0.37 15.81
N HIS A 40 6.02 -0.63 14.87
CA HIS A 40 5.36 0.36 14.02
C HIS A 40 4.27 1.17 14.74
N ILE A 41 3.88 0.81 15.96
CA ILE A 41 3.03 1.64 16.81
C ILE A 41 3.95 2.65 17.52
N SER A 42 4.26 3.72 16.79
CA SER A 42 5.24 4.73 17.21
C SER A 42 4.66 5.78 18.16
N GLU A 43 3.34 5.98 18.14
CA GLU A 43 2.69 7.06 18.90
C GLU A 43 1.30 6.66 19.40
N ILE A 44 0.97 7.13 20.61
CA ILE A 44 -0.40 7.13 21.14
C ILE A 44 -0.76 8.60 21.34
N LYS A 45 -1.94 9.03 20.90
CA LYS A 45 -2.43 10.40 21.14
C LYS A 45 -3.70 10.35 21.96
N TYR A 46 -3.75 11.15 23.01
CA TYR A 46 -5.01 11.39 23.70
C TYR A 46 -5.96 12.19 22.79
N TYR A 47 -7.13 11.63 22.56
CA TYR A 47 -8.25 12.32 21.93
C TYR A 47 -8.99 13.16 22.99
N SER A 48 -8.98 14.49 22.83
CA SER A 48 -9.85 15.39 23.61
C SER A 48 -11.01 15.85 22.72
N PRO A 49 -12.28 15.64 23.11
CA PRO A 49 -13.46 16.09 22.36
C PRO A 49 -13.43 17.58 22.04
N GLU A 50 -12.84 18.39 22.91
CA GLU A 50 -12.71 19.86 22.78
C GLU A 50 -11.97 20.31 21.51
N ASN A 51 -11.19 19.45 20.86
CA ASN A 51 -10.45 19.81 19.64
C ASN A 51 -11.24 19.63 18.35
N TYR A 52 -12.43 19.02 18.43
CA TYR A 52 -13.22 18.63 17.27
C TYR A 52 -14.71 18.92 17.47
N LEU A 53 -15.42 19.19 16.38
CA LEU A 53 -16.87 19.30 16.43
C LEU A 53 -17.46 17.95 16.82
N ILE A 54 -18.23 17.91 17.91
CA ILE A 54 -18.90 16.71 18.38
C ILE A 54 -20.10 16.46 17.46
N LEU A 55 -19.99 15.42 16.63
CA LEU A 55 -21.08 14.89 15.82
C LEU A 55 -21.51 13.56 16.41
N ASP A 56 -22.73 13.51 16.95
CA ASP A 56 -23.31 12.27 17.46
C ASP A 56 -23.63 11.29 16.32
N GLU A 57 -23.95 10.05 16.65
CA GLU A 57 -24.24 9.02 15.65
C GLU A 57 -25.47 9.37 14.81
N THR A 58 -26.46 10.02 15.43
CA THR A 58 -27.68 10.49 14.75
C THR A 58 -27.36 11.52 13.68
N ALA A 59 -26.59 12.56 14.00
CA ALA A 59 -26.17 13.57 13.04
C ALA A 59 -25.32 12.95 11.93
N ARG A 60 -24.36 12.08 12.26
CA ARG A 60 -23.52 11.41 11.25
C ARG A 60 -24.34 10.57 10.26
N ARG A 61 -25.36 9.88 10.75
CA ARG A 61 -26.27 9.08 9.94
C ARG A 61 -27.20 9.97 9.10
N ASN A 62 -27.80 10.99 9.70
CA ASN A 62 -28.75 11.87 9.02
C ASN A 62 -28.09 12.78 7.97
N LEU A 63 -26.82 13.15 8.18
CA LEU A 63 -26.00 13.87 7.20
C LEU A 63 -25.40 12.93 6.13
N GLU A 64 -25.66 11.62 6.22
CA GLU A 64 -25.14 10.59 5.30
C GLU A 64 -23.64 10.73 5.03
N LEU A 65 -22.84 11.01 6.07
CA LEU A 65 -21.42 11.37 5.90
C LEU A 65 -20.64 10.28 5.17
N PHE A 66 -20.90 9.01 5.49
CA PHE A 66 -20.13 7.86 5.00
C PHE A 66 -20.95 6.76 4.32
N SER A 67 -22.27 6.77 4.53
CA SER A 67 -23.22 5.81 3.99
C SER A 67 -24.62 6.40 3.99
N THR A 68 -25.45 5.99 3.02
CA THR A 68 -26.85 6.42 2.90
C THR A 68 -27.74 5.78 3.96
N ILE A 69 -28.85 6.43 4.32
CA ILE A 69 -29.85 5.95 5.28
C ILE A 69 -30.62 4.75 4.71
N GLN A 70 -31.01 4.80 3.43
CA GLN A 70 -31.92 3.84 2.83
C GLN A 70 -31.28 2.45 2.67
N ASP A 71 -30.10 2.38 2.03
CA ASP A 71 -29.46 1.11 1.68
C ASP A 71 -28.12 0.84 2.40
N SER A 72 -27.71 1.72 3.34
CA SER A 72 -26.35 1.71 3.90
C SER A 72 -25.24 1.70 2.84
N ALA A 73 -25.55 2.19 1.63
CA ALA A 73 -24.64 2.20 0.50
C ALA A 73 -23.62 3.32 0.67
N ARG A 74 -22.38 3.09 0.19
CA ARG A 74 -21.37 4.16 0.14
C ARG A 74 -21.68 5.17 -0.96
N ALA A 75 -22.17 4.70 -2.10
CA ALA A 75 -22.57 5.56 -3.21
C ALA A 75 -23.73 6.46 -2.78
N GLY A 76 -23.62 7.75 -3.06
CA GLY A 76 -24.60 8.75 -2.63
C GLY A 76 -24.28 9.41 -1.29
N SER A 77 -23.33 8.91 -0.50
CA SER A 77 -22.87 9.58 0.72
C SER A 77 -22.05 10.83 0.41
N LEU A 78 -21.98 11.77 1.36
CA LEU A 78 -21.12 12.96 1.24
C LEU A 78 -19.67 12.57 0.97
N PHE A 79 -19.14 11.58 1.70
CA PHE A 79 -17.78 11.09 1.48
C PHE A 79 -17.58 10.59 0.05
N SER A 80 -18.53 9.85 -0.53
CA SER A 80 -18.39 9.37 -1.91
C SER A 80 -18.34 10.49 -2.94
N MET A 81 -19.00 11.62 -2.66
CA MET A 81 -19.03 12.79 -3.53
C MET A 81 -17.71 13.57 -3.45
N VAL A 82 -17.17 13.77 -2.25
CA VAL A 82 -15.94 14.57 -2.05
C VAL A 82 -14.64 13.77 -2.19
N ASN A 83 -14.70 12.44 -2.19
CA ASN A 83 -13.52 11.59 -2.20
C ASN A 83 -12.93 11.41 -3.61
N GLU A 84 -12.19 12.42 -4.08
CA GLU A 84 -11.40 12.41 -5.33
C GLU A 84 -9.89 12.12 -5.08
N THR A 85 -9.57 11.44 -3.98
CA THR A 85 -8.21 11.04 -3.60
C THR A 85 -7.69 9.92 -4.50
N LEU A 86 -6.39 9.91 -4.77
CA LEU A 86 -5.76 8.93 -5.66
C LEU A 86 -5.10 7.78 -4.94
N THR A 87 -4.86 7.93 -3.63
CA THR A 87 -4.24 6.92 -2.78
C THR A 87 -5.21 6.41 -1.71
N PRO A 88 -5.15 5.12 -1.33
CA PRO A 88 -5.98 4.60 -0.24
C PRO A 88 -5.72 5.30 1.10
N MET A 89 -4.48 5.72 1.37
CA MET A 89 -4.12 6.45 2.58
C MET A 89 -4.69 7.87 2.59
N GLY A 90 -4.74 8.55 1.44
CA GLY A 90 -5.45 9.83 1.29
C GLY A 90 -6.95 9.70 1.53
N ALA A 91 -7.59 8.65 0.98
CA ALA A 91 -9.01 8.38 1.23
C ALA A 91 -9.31 8.18 2.73
N ARG A 92 -8.44 7.43 3.44
CA ARG A 92 -8.54 7.26 4.90
C ARG A 92 -8.34 8.57 5.64
N ARG A 93 -7.39 9.40 5.20
CA ARG A 93 -7.12 10.73 5.77
C ARG A 93 -8.32 11.66 5.64
N LEU A 94 -8.91 11.74 4.44
CA LEU A 94 -10.08 12.57 4.17
C LEU A 94 -11.29 12.09 4.98
N ARG A 95 -11.52 10.77 5.01
CA ARG A 95 -12.56 10.16 5.85
C ARG A 95 -12.40 10.54 7.32
N TRP A 96 -11.17 10.52 7.83
CA TRP A 96 -10.87 10.94 9.20
C TRP A 96 -11.20 12.43 9.42
N TRP A 97 -10.79 13.32 8.51
CA TRP A 97 -11.11 14.75 8.62
C TRP A 97 -12.61 15.04 8.64
N MET A 98 -13.40 14.32 7.85
CA MET A 98 -14.86 14.46 7.86
C MET A 98 -15.50 13.93 9.14
N GLY A 99 -14.94 12.87 9.73
CA GLY A 99 -15.44 12.32 10.99
C GLY A 99 -15.08 13.15 12.21
N TYR A 100 -14.02 13.95 12.10
CA TYR A 100 -13.49 14.79 13.16
C TYR A 100 -13.18 16.20 12.63
N PRO A 101 -14.21 17.01 12.36
CA PRO A 101 -14.03 18.40 11.92
C PRO A 101 -13.27 19.20 12.98
N LEU A 102 -12.32 20.02 12.56
CA LEU A 102 -11.54 20.86 13.47
C LEU A 102 -12.40 22.01 14.01
N VAL A 103 -12.14 22.44 15.25
CA VAL A 103 -12.74 23.66 15.83
C VAL A 103 -11.80 24.85 15.85
N ALA A 104 -10.49 24.62 15.78
CA ALA A 104 -9.49 25.68 15.89
C ALA A 104 -9.36 26.45 14.56
N PRO A 105 -9.71 27.74 14.49
CA PRO A 105 -9.72 28.53 13.24
C PRO A 105 -8.39 28.49 12.49
N GLU A 106 -7.27 28.67 13.20
CA GLU A 106 -5.93 28.66 12.59
C GLU A 106 -5.61 27.35 11.85
N LYS A 107 -6.04 26.20 12.39
CA LYS A 107 -5.82 24.91 11.75
C LYS A 107 -6.72 24.72 10.53
N ILE A 108 -7.94 25.27 10.56
CA ILE A 108 -8.88 25.25 9.43
C ILE A 108 -8.31 26.12 8.31
N ARG A 109 -7.93 27.37 8.61
CA ARG A 109 -7.32 28.30 7.65
C ARG A 109 -6.07 27.73 7.01
N ALA A 110 -5.20 27.06 7.79
CA ALA A 110 -4.01 26.41 7.24
C ALA A 110 -4.34 25.32 6.19
N ARG A 111 -5.42 24.56 6.37
CA ARG A 111 -5.89 23.59 5.37
C ARG A 111 -6.54 24.28 4.17
N LEU A 112 -7.38 25.28 4.42
CA LEU A 112 -8.04 26.05 3.36
C LEU A 112 -7.02 26.73 2.44
N ALA A 113 -5.97 27.33 3.00
CA ALA A 113 -4.89 27.94 2.23
C ALA A 113 -4.20 26.92 1.30
N ALA A 114 -3.92 25.70 1.79
CA ALA A 114 -3.33 24.64 0.97
C ALA A 114 -4.26 24.19 -0.16
N VAL A 115 -5.57 24.05 0.12
CA VAL A 115 -6.56 23.67 -0.89
C VAL A 115 -6.73 24.77 -1.94
N ALA A 116 -6.82 26.04 -1.52
CA ALA A 116 -6.96 27.18 -2.41
C ALA A 116 -5.74 27.32 -3.34
N GLU A 117 -4.52 27.26 -2.80
CA GLU A 117 -3.31 27.40 -3.60
C GLU A 117 -3.17 26.26 -4.64
N ILE A 118 -3.56 25.02 -4.30
CA ILE A 118 -3.61 23.90 -5.25
C ILE A 118 -4.73 24.11 -6.28
N LYS A 119 -5.90 24.60 -5.87
CA LYS A 119 -7.03 24.86 -6.78
C LYS A 119 -6.63 25.89 -7.84
N ASP A 120 -6.02 27.00 -7.43
CA ASP A 120 -5.72 28.13 -8.33
C ASP A 120 -4.61 27.82 -9.34
N ASN A 121 -3.75 26.82 -9.07
CA ASN A 121 -2.67 26.42 -9.96
C ASN A 121 -2.97 25.11 -10.73
N HIS A 122 -3.84 25.20 -11.74
CA HIS A 122 -4.32 24.03 -12.52
C HIS A 122 -3.20 23.13 -13.10
N PRO A 123 -2.16 23.65 -13.79
CA PRO A 123 -1.10 22.81 -14.35
C PRO A 123 -0.35 22.01 -13.26
N VAL A 124 -0.03 22.66 -12.15
CA VAL A 124 0.66 22.02 -11.03
C VAL A 124 -0.25 21.01 -10.34
N ARG A 125 -1.54 21.31 -10.15
CA ARG A 125 -2.54 20.36 -9.62
C ARG A 125 -2.62 19.09 -10.47
N SER A 126 -2.68 19.21 -11.79
CA SER A 126 -2.73 18.06 -12.70
C SER A 126 -1.47 17.20 -12.58
N ASN A 127 -0.29 17.80 -12.54
CA ASN A 127 0.98 17.09 -12.38
C ASN A 127 1.14 16.45 -11.00
N LEU A 128 0.71 17.13 -9.94
CA LEU A 128 0.66 16.61 -8.58
C LEU A 128 -0.21 15.36 -8.51
N ARG A 129 -1.44 15.44 -9.03
CA ARG A 129 -2.38 14.31 -9.08
C ARG A 129 -1.81 13.14 -9.88
N LYS A 130 -1.26 13.37 -11.08
CA LYS A 130 -0.58 12.31 -11.86
C LYS A 130 0.54 11.64 -11.07
N THR A 131 1.33 12.42 -10.36
CA THR A 131 2.45 11.92 -9.54
C THR A 131 1.94 11.08 -8.36
N LEU A 132 0.91 11.54 -7.65
CA LEU A 132 0.26 10.82 -6.55
C LEU A 132 -0.35 9.48 -7.01
N SER A 133 -0.90 9.41 -8.22
CA SER A 133 -1.52 8.17 -8.74
C SER A 133 -0.53 7.00 -8.91
N ARG A 134 0.78 7.28 -8.92
CA ARG A 134 1.85 6.28 -9.01
C ARG A 134 2.26 5.71 -7.65
N ILE A 135 1.76 6.29 -6.56
CA ILE A 135 2.12 5.91 -5.20
C ILE A 135 1.15 4.84 -4.70
N TYR A 136 1.70 3.69 -4.31
CA TYR A 136 0.97 2.62 -3.65
C TYR A 136 0.69 2.98 -2.19
N ASP A 137 -0.07 2.14 -1.49
CA ASP A 137 -0.45 2.34 -0.09
C ASP A 137 0.77 2.18 0.85
N LEU A 138 1.59 3.23 0.97
CA LEU A 138 2.81 3.27 1.80
C LEU A 138 2.52 2.95 3.26
N GLU A 139 1.40 3.44 3.79
CA GLU A 139 0.97 3.21 5.18
C GLU A 139 0.80 1.69 5.43
N ARG A 140 0.12 0.98 4.53
CA ARG A 140 -0.08 -0.46 4.64
C ARG A 140 1.21 -1.25 4.36
N LEU A 141 2.02 -0.81 3.40
CA LEU A 141 3.30 -1.45 3.08
C LEU A 141 4.26 -1.38 4.28
N ALA A 142 4.36 -0.23 4.96
CA ALA A 142 5.16 -0.07 6.18
C ALA A 142 4.70 -1.04 7.28
N GLY A 143 3.39 -1.19 7.49
CA GLY A 143 2.84 -2.15 8.44
C GLY A 143 3.20 -3.60 8.11
N ARG A 144 3.16 -3.98 6.81
CA ARG A 144 3.54 -5.33 6.36
C ARG A 144 5.03 -5.61 6.56
N VAL A 145 5.90 -4.62 6.32
CA VAL A 145 7.33 -4.71 6.59
C VAL A 145 7.56 -4.92 8.09
N ALA A 146 6.93 -4.11 8.94
CA ALA A 146 7.07 -4.19 10.40
C ALA A 146 6.60 -5.53 10.99
N LEU A 147 5.58 -6.15 10.37
CA LEU A 147 5.06 -7.46 10.77
C LEU A 147 5.82 -8.63 10.12
N ARG A 148 6.87 -8.38 9.34
CA ARG A 148 7.64 -9.39 8.56
C ARG A 148 6.77 -10.24 7.62
N VAL A 149 5.65 -9.70 7.15
CA VAL A 149 4.73 -10.36 6.19
C VAL A 149 4.81 -9.74 4.79
N ALA A 150 5.71 -8.78 4.57
CA ALA A 150 5.93 -8.15 3.27
C ALA A 150 6.48 -9.16 2.25
N THR A 151 5.88 -9.19 1.07
CA THR A 151 6.30 -10.01 -0.08
C THR A 151 7.31 -9.24 -0.94
N PRO A 152 8.05 -9.90 -1.85
CA PRO A 152 8.94 -9.20 -2.78
C PRO A 152 8.21 -8.12 -3.61
N ARG A 153 6.96 -8.39 -4.01
CA ARG A 153 6.11 -7.40 -4.71
C ARG A 153 5.76 -6.20 -3.84
N ASP A 154 5.51 -6.41 -2.55
CA ASP A 154 5.28 -5.30 -1.61
C ASP A 154 6.52 -4.40 -1.53
N LEU A 155 7.73 -4.98 -1.55
CA LEU A 155 8.98 -4.22 -1.52
C LEU A 155 9.24 -3.45 -2.82
N ILE A 156 8.86 -4.00 -3.98
CA ILE A 156 8.91 -3.26 -5.25
C ILE A 156 7.86 -2.14 -5.30
N ALA A 157 6.65 -2.36 -4.77
CA ALA A 157 5.64 -1.31 -4.65
C ALA A 157 6.10 -0.20 -3.70
N LEU A 158 6.76 -0.56 -2.60
CA LEU A 158 7.38 0.37 -1.65
C LEU A 158 8.47 1.19 -2.35
N LYS A 159 9.43 0.53 -3.00
CA LYS A 159 10.49 1.17 -3.79
C LYS A 159 9.94 2.16 -4.80
N SER A 160 8.99 1.72 -5.62
CA SER A 160 8.39 2.54 -6.68
C SER A 160 7.69 3.77 -6.12
N SER A 161 7.02 3.63 -4.97
CA SER A 161 6.35 4.73 -4.28
C SER A 161 7.33 5.73 -3.67
N LEU A 162 8.39 5.23 -3.02
CA LEU A 162 9.41 6.06 -2.38
C LEU A 162 10.26 6.83 -3.41
N ALA A 163 10.53 6.22 -4.58
CA ALA A 163 11.25 6.86 -5.68
C ALA A 163 10.53 8.09 -6.26
N VAL A 164 9.23 8.22 -6.02
CA VAL A 164 8.41 9.35 -6.50
C VAL A 164 8.45 10.54 -5.53
N LEU A 165 8.86 10.35 -4.27
CA LEU A 165 8.86 11.41 -3.26
C LEU A 165 9.70 12.65 -3.63
N PRO A 166 10.91 12.52 -4.21
CA PRO A 166 11.68 13.70 -4.63
C PRO A 166 10.97 14.53 -5.70
N GLN A 167 10.24 13.88 -6.61
CA GLN A 167 9.43 14.57 -7.62
C GLN A 167 8.25 15.30 -6.97
N LEU A 168 7.62 14.73 -5.94
CA LEU A 168 6.59 15.44 -5.18
C LEU A 168 7.16 16.67 -4.47
N GLN A 169 8.33 16.56 -3.85
CA GLN A 169 8.97 17.70 -3.19
C GLN A 169 9.29 18.84 -4.16
N SER A 170 9.71 18.53 -5.39
CA SER A 170 9.98 19.56 -6.40
C SER A 170 8.71 20.24 -6.90
N LEU A 171 7.61 19.50 -7.08
CA LEU A 171 6.31 20.09 -7.41
C LEU A 171 5.77 21.01 -6.30
N LEU A 172 6.20 20.78 -5.05
CA LEU A 172 5.84 21.61 -3.91
C LEU A 172 6.73 22.86 -3.75
N ALA A 173 7.72 23.09 -4.62
CA ALA A 173 8.69 24.18 -4.48
C ALA A 173 8.05 25.58 -4.53
N ASP A 174 7.06 25.77 -5.40
CA ASP A 174 6.44 27.07 -5.65
C ASP A 174 5.27 27.37 -4.70
N PHE A 175 4.83 26.39 -3.90
CA PHE A 175 3.77 26.58 -2.93
C PHE A 175 4.28 27.28 -1.67
N THR A 176 3.46 28.19 -1.17
CA THR A 176 3.73 29.08 -0.04
C THR A 176 2.84 28.77 1.17
N ALA A 177 1.71 28.07 0.98
CA ALA A 177 0.82 27.68 2.06
C ALA A 177 1.58 26.91 3.14
N PRO A 178 1.43 27.28 4.44
CA PRO A 178 2.22 26.69 5.52
C PRO A 178 2.16 25.16 5.60
N ALA A 179 0.99 24.57 5.34
CA ALA A 179 0.81 23.12 5.35
C ALA A 179 1.57 22.41 4.22
N LEU A 180 1.63 23.00 3.02
CA LEU A 180 2.36 22.46 1.87
C LEU A 180 3.87 22.63 2.05
N ALA A 181 4.29 23.79 2.54
CA ALA A 181 5.69 24.05 2.88
C ALA A 181 6.21 23.09 3.97
N ALA A 182 5.39 22.79 4.97
CA ALA A 182 5.71 21.77 5.99
C ALA A 182 5.85 20.37 5.37
N ILE A 183 4.93 19.95 4.50
CA ILE A 183 5.03 18.66 3.79
C ILE A 183 6.34 18.58 3.00
N ARG A 184 6.68 19.64 2.23
CA ARG A 184 7.93 19.68 1.46
C ARG A 184 9.17 19.53 2.35
N LYS A 185 9.23 20.32 3.43
CA LYS A 185 10.40 20.38 4.33
C LYS A 185 10.59 19.11 5.14
N GLU A 186 9.49 18.49 5.58
CA GLU A 186 9.55 17.37 6.51
C GLU A 186 9.61 16.02 5.82
N THR A 187 9.23 15.91 4.54
CA THR A 187 9.36 14.64 3.80
C THR A 187 10.81 14.14 3.84
N THR A 188 11.00 12.97 4.43
CA THR A 188 12.31 12.37 4.66
C THR A 188 12.84 11.77 3.37
N ASP A 189 14.11 12.02 3.05
CA ASP A 189 14.77 11.38 1.91
C ASP A 189 14.90 9.86 2.13
N MET A 190 14.55 9.11 1.09
CA MET A 190 14.56 7.64 1.07
C MET A 190 15.42 7.09 -0.05
N SER A 191 16.29 7.92 -0.65
CA SER A 191 17.18 7.55 -1.76
C SER A 191 18.01 6.30 -1.47
N ALA A 192 18.61 6.20 -0.28
CA ALA A 192 19.40 5.04 0.15
C ALA A 192 18.56 3.75 0.20
N LEU A 193 17.32 3.85 0.69
CA LEU A 193 16.40 2.72 0.74
C LEU A 193 15.93 2.30 -0.67
N VAL A 194 15.66 3.27 -1.54
CA VAL A 194 15.31 3.02 -2.94
C VAL A 194 16.45 2.34 -3.69
N ASP A 195 17.70 2.75 -3.45
CA ASP A 195 18.90 2.12 -4.02
C ASP A 195 19.06 0.67 -3.52
N LEU A 196 18.98 0.46 -2.20
CA LEU A 196 19.03 -0.87 -1.60
C LEU A 196 18.01 -1.82 -2.25
N LEU A 197 16.74 -1.42 -2.31
CA LEU A 197 15.68 -2.22 -2.91
C LEU A 197 15.86 -2.41 -4.42
N SER A 198 16.49 -1.46 -5.12
CA SER A 198 16.77 -1.57 -6.56
C SER A 198 17.87 -2.56 -6.86
N ARG A 199 18.87 -2.68 -5.98
CA ARG A 199 19.95 -3.68 -6.10
C ARG A 199 19.56 -5.04 -5.55
N ALA A 200 18.63 -5.11 -4.59
CA ALA A 200 18.29 -6.35 -3.90
C ALA A 200 17.22 -7.19 -4.62
N ILE A 201 16.21 -6.56 -5.23
CA ILE A 201 15.02 -7.26 -5.73
C ILE A 201 14.86 -7.03 -7.23
N VAL A 202 14.52 -8.11 -7.96
CA VAL A 202 14.21 -8.03 -9.39
C VAL A 202 12.99 -7.14 -9.66
N ALA A 203 12.91 -6.56 -10.87
CA ALA A 203 11.86 -5.60 -11.21
C ALA A 203 10.43 -6.20 -11.19
N ASP A 204 10.28 -7.46 -11.59
CA ASP A 204 9.00 -8.18 -11.58
C ASP A 204 9.15 -9.51 -10.82
N PRO A 205 9.09 -9.49 -9.47
CA PRO A 205 9.28 -10.69 -8.70
C PRO A 205 8.02 -11.57 -8.73
N PRO A 206 8.18 -12.90 -8.60
CA PRO A 206 7.05 -13.81 -8.47
C PRO A 206 6.10 -13.44 -7.32
N PRO A 207 4.81 -13.80 -7.43
CA PRO A 207 3.80 -13.41 -6.44
C PRO A 207 4.02 -14.06 -5.07
N ARG A 208 4.63 -15.25 -5.02
CA ARG A 208 4.90 -15.96 -3.77
C ARG A 208 6.41 -16.08 -3.58
N THR A 209 6.87 -15.87 -2.35
CA THR A 209 8.27 -16.09 -1.96
C THR A 209 8.70 -17.55 -2.18
N GLN A 210 7.77 -18.49 -2.14
CA GLN A 210 8.02 -19.92 -2.39
C GLN A 210 8.43 -20.22 -3.85
N ASP A 211 8.07 -19.35 -4.79
CA ASP A 211 8.38 -19.54 -6.20
C ASP A 211 9.87 -19.21 -6.50
N GLY A 212 10.56 -18.54 -5.56
CA GLY A 212 11.96 -18.12 -5.69
C GLY A 212 12.15 -17.01 -6.72
N ASP A 213 13.40 -16.81 -7.14
CA ASP A 213 13.80 -15.92 -8.25
C ASP A 213 13.35 -14.46 -8.09
N PHE A 214 13.45 -13.94 -6.87
CA PHE A 214 13.10 -12.57 -6.52
C PHE A 214 14.30 -11.71 -6.10
N ILE A 215 15.43 -12.32 -5.73
CA ILE A 215 16.67 -11.57 -5.46
C ILE A 215 17.39 -11.28 -6.77
N ALA A 216 17.81 -10.02 -6.96
CA ALA A 216 18.49 -9.60 -8.19
C ALA A 216 19.89 -10.20 -8.33
N SER A 217 20.32 -10.43 -9.57
CA SER A 217 21.72 -10.79 -9.87
C SER A 217 22.67 -9.65 -9.49
N GLY A 218 23.85 -10.00 -8.98
CA GLY A 218 24.86 -9.07 -8.48
C GLY A 218 24.61 -8.59 -7.05
N PHE A 219 23.55 -9.06 -6.38
CA PHE A 219 23.29 -8.72 -4.98
C PHE A 219 24.11 -9.58 -4.01
N ASP A 220 24.29 -10.87 -4.32
CA ASP A 220 25.05 -11.83 -3.51
C ASP A 220 25.85 -12.77 -4.41
N ASP A 221 27.18 -12.70 -4.30
CA ASP A 221 28.10 -13.52 -5.12
C ASP A 221 27.86 -15.03 -4.90
N GLY A 222 27.51 -15.43 -3.67
CA GLY A 222 27.24 -16.82 -3.33
C GLY A 222 25.98 -17.35 -4.04
N LEU A 223 24.90 -16.58 -4.03
CA LEU A 223 23.67 -16.90 -4.75
C LEU A 223 23.92 -16.96 -6.26
N ASP A 224 24.69 -16.03 -6.81
CA ASP A 224 25.00 -16.00 -8.24
C ASP A 224 25.86 -17.20 -8.68
N GLN A 225 26.82 -17.62 -7.86
CA GLN A 225 27.58 -18.86 -8.09
C GLN A 225 26.67 -20.10 -8.10
N LEU A 226 25.77 -20.22 -7.12
CA LEU A 226 24.80 -21.31 -7.07
C LEU A 226 23.87 -21.30 -8.30
N ARG A 227 23.39 -20.13 -8.71
CA ARG A 227 22.59 -19.95 -9.94
C ARG A 227 23.37 -20.36 -11.19
N SER A 228 24.67 -20.06 -11.27
CA SER A 228 25.52 -20.51 -12.38
C SER A 228 25.61 -22.03 -12.43
N ILE A 229 25.84 -22.70 -11.29
CA ILE A 229 25.89 -24.17 -11.20
C ILE A 229 24.57 -24.80 -11.66
N SER A 230 23.42 -24.25 -11.24
CA SER A 230 22.10 -24.71 -11.70
C SER A 230 21.87 -24.49 -13.20
N ARG A 231 22.38 -23.38 -13.76
CA ARG A 231 22.25 -23.07 -15.19
C ARG A 231 23.11 -23.99 -16.06
N ASP A 232 24.35 -24.23 -15.66
CA ASP A 232 25.24 -25.19 -16.32
C ASP A 232 24.69 -26.63 -16.16
N GLY A 233 24.06 -26.88 -15.00
CA GLY A 233 23.03 -27.88 -14.75
C GLY A 233 22.16 -28.20 -15.97
N LYS A 234 21.30 -27.24 -16.30
CA LYS A 234 20.31 -27.37 -17.38
C LYS A 234 20.94 -27.50 -18.77
N LYS A 235 22.07 -26.83 -19.03
CA LYS A 235 22.80 -26.98 -20.29
C LYS A 235 23.34 -28.39 -20.48
N TRP A 236 23.89 -28.98 -19.43
CA TRP A 236 24.41 -30.33 -19.48
C TRP A 236 23.29 -31.35 -19.72
N ILE A 237 22.09 -31.17 -19.13
CA ILE A 237 20.92 -32.01 -19.43
C ILE A 237 20.56 -31.98 -20.92
N ALA A 238 20.58 -30.79 -21.54
CA ALA A 238 20.34 -30.66 -22.98
C ALA A 238 21.43 -31.36 -23.81
N GLN A 239 22.68 -31.32 -23.36
CA GLN A 239 23.79 -32.04 -24.00
C GLN A 239 23.66 -33.56 -23.84
N LEU A 240 23.26 -34.03 -22.65
CA LEU A 240 23.00 -35.44 -22.39
C LEU A 240 21.87 -35.96 -23.27
N GLU A 241 20.77 -35.21 -23.41
CA GLU A 241 19.67 -35.59 -24.31
C GLU A 241 20.16 -35.78 -25.75
N ALA A 242 20.98 -34.85 -26.26
CA ALA A 242 21.54 -34.96 -27.60
C ALA A 242 22.51 -36.14 -27.76
N LYS A 243 23.38 -36.36 -26.77
CA LYS A 243 24.33 -37.48 -26.71
C LYS A 243 23.60 -38.83 -26.70
N GLU A 244 22.57 -38.98 -25.88
CA GLU A 244 21.80 -40.22 -25.76
C GLU A 244 20.93 -40.48 -26.99
N LYS A 245 20.37 -39.44 -27.63
CA LYS A 245 19.70 -39.56 -28.93
C LYS A 245 20.62 -40.13 -30.01
N GLN A 246 21.86 -39.64 -30.09
CA GLN A 246 22.85 -40.12 -31.05
C GLN A 246 23.31 -41.55 -30.71
N ALA A 247 23.56 -41.85 -29.44
CA ALA A 247 24.07 -43.16 -29.01
C ALA A 247 23.04 -44.28 -29.18
N THR A 248 21.76 -44.01 -28.92
CA THR A 248 20.68 -45.00 -29.00
C THR A 248 19.96 -45.04 -30.35
N GLY A 249 20.09 -43.98 -31.16
CA GLY A 249 19.32 -43.80 -32.40
C GLY A 249 17.84 -43.42 -32.17
N ILE A 250 17.43 -43.18 -30.92
CA ILE A 250 16.03 -42.92 -30.56
C ILE A 250 15.74 -41.41 -30.62
N ASN A 251 15.28 -40.92 -31.77
CA ASN A 251 14.96 -39.50 -31.96
C ASN A 251 13.85 -38.97 -31.02
N SER A 252 12.96 -39.86 -30.55
CA SER A 252 11.85 -39.52 -29.65
C SER A 252 12.27 -39.36 -28.18
N LEU A 253 13.53 -39.67 -27.84
CA LEU A 253 14.04 -39.59 -26.47
C LEU A 253 13.93 -38.16 -25.95
N LYS A 254 13.43 -37.97 -24.73
CA LYS A 254 13.41 -36.65 -24.08
C LYS A 254 13.81 -36.77 -22.62
N VAL A 255 14.60 -35.82 -22.13
CA VAL A 255 14.86 -35.72 -20.70
C VAL A 255 13.79 -34.81 -20.08
N GLY A 256 13.05 -35.33 -19.12
CA GLY A 256 11.98 -34.61 -18.41
C GLY A 256 12.23 -34.56 -16.91
N PHE A 257 11.44 -33.74 -16.22
CA PHE A 257 11.43 -33.62 -14.76
C PHE A 257 10.01 -33.83 -14.22
N ASN A 258 9.90 -34.45 -13.05
CA ASN A 258 8.65 -34.59 -12.29
C ASN A 258 8.95 -34.45 -10.80
N ASN A 259 8.10 -33.73 -10.07
CA ASN A 259 8.22 -33.53 -8.61
C ASN A 259 8.26 -34.83 -7.79
N VAL A 260 7.74 -35.95 -8.28
CA VAL A 260 7.69 -37.25 -7.54
C VAL A 260 8.92 -38.12 -7.78
N PHE A 261 9.41 -38.18 -9.02
CA PHE A 261 10.48 -39.12 -9.42
C PHE A 261 11.75 -38.41 -9.91
N GLY A 262 11.75 -37.08 -9.89
CA GLY A 262 12.84 -36.22 -10.34
C GLY A 262 13.06 -36.29 -11.85
N TYR A 263 14.32 -36.24 -12.28
CA TYR A 263 14.71 -36.32 -13.68
C TYR A 263 14.57 -37.75 -14.22
N TYR A 264 14.14 -37.86 -15.49
CA TYR A 264 13.98 -39.12 -16.19
C TYR A 264 14.23 -38.96 -17.70
N ILE A 265 14.58 -40.07 -18.34
CA ILE A 265 14.66 -40.22 -19.78
C ILE A 265 13.37 -40.90 -20.24
N GLU A 266 12.55 -40.18 -21.01
CA GLU A 266 11.29 -40.68 -21.57
C GLU A 266 11.51 -41.21 -22.99
N VAL A 267 11.08 -42.45 -23.23
CA VAL A 267 11.16 -43.14 -24.51
C VAL A 267 9.78 -43.67 -24.87
N THR A 268 9.36 -43.54 -26.13
CA THR A 268 8.09 -44.11 -26.60
C THR A 268 8.10 -45.62 -26.49
N LYS A 269 6.95 -46.23 -26.19
CA LYS A 269 6.84 -47.69 -26.00
C LYS A 269 7.34 -48.53 -27.19
N ALA A 270 7.20 -48.01 -28.41
CA ALA A 270 7.73 -48.63 -29.64
C ALA A 270 9.27 -48.75 -29.68
N ASN A 271 9.97 -47.87 -28.96
CA ASN A 271 11.43 -47.81 -28.89
C ASN A 271 11.98 -48.41 -27.57
N ALA A 272 11.12 -48.96 -26.70
CA ALA A 272 11.53 -49.48 -25.40
C ALA A 272 12.51 -50.67 -25.51
N SER A 273 12.42 -51.47 -26.58
CA SER A 273 13.35 -52.58 -26.86
C SER A 273 14.75 -52.11 -27.28
N GLN A 274 14.90 -50.85 -27.70
CA GLN A 274 16.18 -50.25 -28.10
C GLN A 274 16.90 -49.56 -26.93
N VAL A 275 16.27 -49.52 -25.75
CA VAL A 275 16.84 -48.90 -24.55
C VAL A 275 17.98 -49.78 -24.01
N PRO A 276 19.18 -49.23 -23.75
CA PRO A 276 20.31 -49.99 -23.22
C PRO A 276 20.00 -50.63 -21.86
N ALA A 277 20.60 -51.80 -21.58
CA ALA A 277 20.44 -52.49 -20.30
C ALA A 277 20.99 -51.70 -19.09
N SER A 278 21.83 -50.69 -19.32
CA SER A 278 22.36 -49.79 -18.28
C SER A 278 21.32 -48.80 -17.74
N TYR A 279 20.15 -48.70 -18.38
CA TYR A 279 19.07 -47.81 -17.97
C TYR A 279 18.16 -48.52 -16.97
N VAL A 280 17.93 -47.90 -15.81
CA VAL A 280 17.03 -48.42 -14.79
C VAL A 280 15.63 -47.81 -14.99
N ARG A 281 14.62 -48.66 -15.19
CA ARG A 281 13.23 -48.20 -15.39
C ARG A 281 12.66 -47.61 -14.10
N LYS A 282 12.14 -46.37 -14.16
CA LYS A 282 11.45 -45.68 -13.05
C LYS A 282 9.93 -45.78 -13.13
N GLN A 283 9.34 -45.64 -14.32
CA GLN A 283 7.87 -45.57 -14.48
C GLN A 283 7.43 -46.06 -15.86
N THR A 284 6.29 -46.75 -15.93
CA THR A 284 5.63 -47.13 -17.19
C THR A 284 4.37 -46.29 -17.38
N LEU A 285 4.21 -45.66 -18.54
CA LEU A 285 3.02 -44.91 -18.95
C LEU A 285 2.29 -45.66 -20.08
N VAL A 286 1.11 -45.15 -20.46
CA VAL A 286 0.29 -45.75 -21.53
C VAL A 286 1.07 -45.80 -22.86
N ASN A 287 1.77 -44.71 -23.21
CA ASN A 287 2.46 -44.55 -24.50
C ASN A 287 4.00 -44.43 -24.40
N ALA A 288 4.56 -44.42 -23.19
CA ALA A 288 5.99 -44.20 -22.97
C ALA A 288 6.51 -44.97 -21.75
N GLU A 289 7.82 -45.20 -21.70
CA GLU A 289 8.54 -45.70 -20.53
C GLU A 289 9.60 -44.67 -20.09
N ARG A 290 9.77 -44.53 -18.77
CA ARG A 290 10.70 -43.58 -18.15
C ARG A 290 11.82 -44.33 -17.46
N TYR A 291 13.05 -43.90 -17.72
CA TYR A 291 14.28 -44.53 -17.23
C TYR A 291 15.20 -43.51 -16.55
N ILE A 292 16.21 -43.99 -15.85
CA ILE A 292 17.34 -43.22 -15.35
C ILE A 292 18.64 -43.98 -15.62
N ASN A 293 19.70 -43.28 -16.02
CA ASN A 293 21.05 -43.83 -16.10
C ASN A 293 21.93 -43.26 -14.98
N GLN A 294 23.14 -43.80 -14.81
CA GLN A 294 24.05 -43.37 -13.73
C GLN A 294 24.46 -41.89 -13.88
N GLU A 295 24.75 -41.44 -15.11
CA GLU A 295 25.15 -40.07 -15.42
C GLU A 295 24.06 -39.06 -15.00
N LEU A 296 22.79 -39.34 -15.34
CA LEU A 296 21.66 -38.48 -14.98
C LEU A 296 21.38 -38.49 -13.47
N LYS A 297 21.63 -39.60 -12.78
CA LYS A 297 21.40 -39.72 -11.33
C LYS A 297 22.38 -38.90 -10.50
N GLU A 298 23.67 -38.96 -10.82
CA GLU A 298 24.71 -38.16 -10.13
C GLU A 298 24.48 -36.67 -10.36
N PHE A 299 24.02 -36.33 -11.56
CA PHE A 299 23.72 -34.97 -11.94
C PHE A 299 22.45 -34.42 -11.30
N GLU A 300 21.37 -35.21 -11.29
CA GLU A 300 20.11 -34.92 -10.61
C GLU A 300 20.39 -34.50 -9.16
N GLN A 301 21.23 -35.25 -8.46
CA GLN A 301 21.58 -34.92 -7.08
C GLN A 301 22.32 -33.57 -6.95
N THR A 302 23.20 -33.24 -7.91
CA THR A 302 23.94 -31.98 -7.91
C THR A 302 23.02 -30.78 -8.19
N VAL A 303 22.14 -30.89 -9.19
CA VAL A 303 21.19 -29.81 -9.56
C VAL A 303 20.15 -29.59 -8.49
N LEU A 304 19.55 -30.66 -7.96
CA LEU A 304 18.54 -30.53 -6.90
C LEU A 304 19.14 -29.92 -5.63
N ASN A 305 20.35 -30.35 -5.22
CA ASN A 305 21.06 -29.74 -4.10
C ASN A 305 21.38 -28.27 -4.35
N ALA A 306 21.72 -27.89 -5.59
CA ALA A 306 21.95 -26.49 -5.94
C ALA A 306 20.65 -25.67 -5.88
N GLU A 307 19.54 -26.17 -6.42
CA GLU A 307 18.23 -25.49 -6.37
C GLU A 307 17.70 -25.31 -4.94
N GLU A 308 17.90 -26.30 -4.07
CA GLU A 308 17.57 -26.20 -2.64
C GLU A 308 18.43 -25.12 -1.96
N LYS A 309 19.76 -25.15 -2.16
CA LYS A 309 20.67 -24.12 -1.61
C LYS A 309 20.37 -22.72 -2.15
N ILE A 310 19.97 -22.58 -3.41
CA ILE A 310 19.51 -21.30 -3.99
C ILE A 310 18.32 -20.78 -3.19
N ARG A 311 17.28 -21.62 -3.00
CA ARG A 311 16.07 -21.22 -2.26
C ARG A 311 16.37 -20.87 -0.82
N GLU A 312 17.21 -21.65 -0.14
CA GLU A 312 17.62 -21.35 1.23
C GLU A 312 18.36 -20.01 1.32
N ARG A 313 19.36 -19.80 0.46
CA ARG A 313 20.15 -18.56 0.43
C ARG A 313 19.28 -17.35 0.08
N GLU A 314 18.37 -17.50 -0.88
CA GLU A 314 17.47 -16.46 -1.31
C GLU A 314 16.51 -16.03 -0.19
N ASN A 315 15.95 -16.98 0.55
CA ASN A 315 15.12 -16.68 1.72
C ASN A 315 15.92 -16.02 2.85
N GLN A 316 17.16 -16.48 3.11
CA GLN A 316 18.04 -15.86 4.10
C GLN A 316 18.34 -14.40 3.76
N LEU A 317 18.70 -14.12 2.50
CA LEU A 317 18.94 -12.76 2.02
C LEU A 317 17.69 -11.90 2.13
N PHE A 318 16.51 -12.47 1.88
CA PHE A 318 15.25 -11.75 2.03
C PHE A 318 14.93 -11.38 3.48
N ASP A 319 15.19 -12.30 4.42
CA ASP A 319 15.00 -12.03 5.84
C ASP A 319 16.01 -11.00 6.35
N GLN A 320 17.26 -11.06 5.89
CA GLN A 320 18.27 -10.01 6.16
C GLN A 320 17.82 -8.66 5.62
N LEU A 321 17.34 -8.61 4.38
CA LEU A 321 16.83 -7.38 3.77
C LEU A 321 15.67 -6.80 4.60
N ARG A 322 14.72 -7.64 5.05
CA ARG A 322 13.63 -7.18 5.93
C ARG A 322 14.14 -6.58 7.24
N ASP A 323 15.21 -7.13 7.80
CA ASP A 323 15.83 -6.59 9.01
C ASP A 323 16.50 -5.24 8.76
N GLU A 324 17.13 -5.06 7.60
CA GLU A 324 17.67 -3.78 7.14
C GLU A 324 16.58 -2.72 6.90
N LEU A 325 15.33 -3.13 6.60
CA LEU A 325 14.20 -2.22 6.43
C LEU A 325 13.61 -1.72 7.75
N MET A 326 13.77 -2.46 8.85
CA MET A 326 13.12 -2.15 10.13
C MET A 326 13.42 -0.74 10.66
N PRO A 327 14.65 -0.21 10.58
CA PRO A 327 14.96 1.16 10.99
C PRO A 327 14.18 2.23 10.20
N TYR A 328 13.87 1.98 8.92
CA TYR A 328 13.19 2.94 8.05
C TYR A 328 11.67 2.97 8.22
N VAL A 329 11.07 2.00 8.93
CA VAL A 329 9.61 1.87 9.04
C VAL A 329 8.95 3.16 9.54
N SER A 330 9.52 3.79 10.58
CA SER A 330 8.97 5.02 11.15
C SER A 330 8.97 6.16 10.13
N ASP A 331 10.03 6.28 9.34
CA ASP A 331 10.16 7.34 8.35
C ASP A 331 9.25 7.07 7.13
N ILE A 332 9.08 5.80 6.74
CA ILE A 332 8.09 5.41 5.71
C ILE A 332 6.68 5.78 6.17
N GLN A 333 6.31 5.48 7.42
CA GLN A 333 5.02 5.86 7.98
C GLN A 333 4.83 7.38 8.02
N PHE A 334 5.88 8.12 8.35
CA PHE A 334 5.86 9.57 8.37
C PHE A 334 5.66 10.15 6.96
N ASN A 335 6.41 9.66 5.97
CA ASN A 335 6.21 10.03 4.58
C ASN A 335 4.80 9.64 4.09
N ALA A 336 4.30 8.45 4.44
CA ALA A 336 2.93 8.03 4.12
C ALA A 336 1.88 8.99 4.69
N PHE A 337 2.07 9.45 5.94
CA PHE A 337 1.22 10.45 6.57
C PHE A 337 1.21 11.76 5.76
N ARG A 338 2.39 12.27 5.38
CA ARG A 338 2.52 13.52 4.62
C ARG A 338 1.94 13.44 3.22
N VAL A 339 2.15 12.32 2.52
CA VAL A 339 1.55 12.07 1.20
C VAL A 339 0.02 11.93 1.33
N ALA A 340 -0.49 11.29 2.38
CA ALA A 340 -1.93 11.18 2.61
C ALA A 340 -2.60 12.56 2.85
N GLU A 341 -1.94 13.48 3.56
CA GLU A 341 -2.41 14.86 3.70
C GLU A 341 -2.42 15.59 2.36
N LEU A 342 -1.33 15.46 1.59
CA LEU A 342 -1.20 16.07 0.27
C LEU A 342 -2.28 15.59 -0.71
N ASP A 343 -2.54 14.29 -0.74
CA ASP A 343 -3.59 13.69 -1.58
C ASP A 343 -4.98 14.15 -1.16
N ALA A 344 -5.25 14.27 0.15
CA ALA A 344 -6.51 14.81 0.63
C ALA A 344 -6.69 16.30 0.25
N PHE A 345 -5.64 17.13 0.30
CA PHE A 345 -5.70 18.51 -0.20
C PHE A 345 -5.94 18.56 -1.71
N GLY A 346 -5.21 17.74 -2.48
CA GLY A 346 -5.37 17.65 -3.93
C GLY A 346 -6.76 17.14 -4.35
N ALA A 347 -7.38 16.27 -3.56
CA ALA A 347 -8.76 15.84 -3.76
C ALA A 347 -9.76 16.97 -3.50
N LEU A 348 -9.64 17.66 -2.36
CA LEU A 348 -10.51 18.78 -2.01
C LEU A 348 -10.40 19.94 -3.02
N ALA A 349 -9.19 20.22 -3.52
CA ALA A 349 -8.98 21.23 -4.56
C ALA A 349 -9.66 20.85 -5.89
N GLU A 350 -9.57 19.58 -6.27
CA GLU A 350 -10.24 19.08 -7.48
C GLU A 350 -11.77 19.14 -7.35
N VAL A 351 -12.31 18.77 -6.18
CA VAL A 351 -13.75 18.89 -5.87
C VAL A 351 -14.18 20.36 -5.90
N ALA A 352 -13.40 21.25 -5.29
CA ALA A 352 -13.72 22.67 -5.23
C ALA A 352 -13.75 23.31 -6.62
N GLU A 353 -12.87 22.88 -7.53
CA GLU A 353 -12.94 23.29 -8.93
C GLU A 353 -14.18 22.70 -9.63
N LYS A 354 -14.34 21.38 -9.55
CA LYS A 354 -15.40 20.63 -10.26
C LYS A 354 -16.81 21.10 -9.92
N PHE A 355 -17.06 21.47 -8.68
CA PHE A 355 -18.38 21.92 -8.19
C PHE A 355 -18.46 23.42 -7.93
N SER A 356 -17.45 24.19 -8.37
CA SER A 356 -17.40 25.64 -8.16
C SER A 356 -17.64 26.02 -6.71
N TYR A 357 -16.91 25.40 -5.80
CA TYR A 357 -16.92 25.76 -4.39
C TYR A 357 -15.99 26.94 -4.12
N THR A 358 -16.42 27.77 -3.18
CA THR A 358 -15.71 28.96 -2.71
C THR A 358 -15.02 28.65 -1.39
N CYS A 359 -13.86 29.26 -1.16
CA CYS A 359 -13.19 29.17 0.14
C CYS A 359 -14.02 29.94 1.18
N PRO A 360 -14.45 29.31 2.28
CA PRO A 360 -15.16 30.03 3.33
C PRO A 360 -14.22 30.97 4.09
N GLU A 361 -14.78 32.07 4.60
CA GLU A 361 -14.14 32.91 5.60
C GLU A 361 -14.36 32.27 6.97
N ILE A 362 -13.29 32.16 7.76
CA ILE A 362 -13.31 31.52 9.08
C ILE A 362 -12.72 32.51 10.08
N ASP A 363 -13.53 32.97 11.02
CA ASP A 363 -13.15 33.86 12.11
C ASP A 363 -13.51 33.25 13.47
N GLU A 364 -13.53 34.07 14.52
CA GLU A 364 -13.91 33.68 15.88
C GLU A 364 -15.32 34.20 16.25
N GLU A 365 -16.09 34.68 15.27
CA GLU A 365 -17.43 35.20 15.49
C GLU A 365 -18.46 34.06 15.54
N ASP A 366 -19.55 34.27 16.28
CA ASP A 366 -20.66 33.32 16.39
C ASP A 366 -21.70 33.54 15.27
N ILE A 367 -21.24 33.61 14.02
CA ILE A 367 -22.08 33.89 12.84
C ILE A 367 -21.91 32.78 11.79
N ILE A 368 -23.04 32.32 11.25
CA ILE A 368 -23.09 31.50 10.04
C ILE A 368 -23.81 32.31 8.97
N SER A 369 -23.05 32.77 7.97
CA SER A 369 -23.59 33.49 6.81
C SER A 369 -23.24 32.72 5.54
N ILE A 370 -24.26 32.14 4.91
CA ILE A 370 -24.14 31.41 3.64
C ILE A 370 -24.94 32.20 2.60
N ARG A 371 -24.29 32.52 1.49
CA ARG A 371 -24.94 33.12 0.31
C ARG A 371 -24.97 32.10 -0.81
N ASP A 372 -26.11 31.98 -1.48
CA ASP A 372 -26.36 31.01 -2.54
C ASP A 372 -25.90 29.58 -2.18
N GLY A 373 -26.25 29.15 -0.96
CA GLY A 373 -25.90 27.85 -0.40
C GLY A 373 -26.53 26.69 -1.16
N ARG A 374 -25.77 25.61 -1.35
CA ARG A 374 -26.19 24.43 -2.10
C ARG A 374 -25.97 23.17 -1.29
N HIS A 375 -26.88 22.21 -1.42
CA HIS A 375 -26.68 20.90 -0.80
C HIS A 375 -25.75 20.04 -1.68
N PRO A 376 -24.54 19.70 -1.23
CA PRO A 376 -23.49 19.13 -2.09
C PRO A 376 -23.88 17.78 -2.73
N VAL A 377 -24.58 16.91 -1.99
CA VAL A 377 -25.01 15.59 -2.51
C VAL A 377 -26.20 15.72 -3.47
N VAL A 378 -27.24 16.47 -3.08
CA VAL A 378 -28.46 16.64 -3.87
C VAL A 378 -28.17 17.35 -5.19
N GLU A 379 -27.36 18.42 -5.20
CA GLU A 379 -26.92 19.11 -6.42
C GLU A 379 -26.22 18.15 -7.39
N ALA A 380 -25.31 17.31 -6.88
CA ALA A 380 -24.59 16.34 -7.69
C ALA A 380 -25.49 15.22 -8.25
N ALA A 381 -26.61 14.92 -7.59
CA ALA A 381 -27.60 13.94 -8.04
C ALA A 381 -28.56 14.53 -9.10
N LEU A 382 -28.99 15.78 -8.94
CA LEU A 382 -30.00 16.45 -9.78
C LEU A 382 -29.49 17.00 -11.13
N LYS A 383 -28.38 16.47 -11.68
CA LYS A 383 -27.59 17.00 -12.82
C LYS A 383 -28.34 17.66 -14.00
N LYS A 384 -29.62 17.36 -14.23
CA LYS A 384 -30.44 17.89 -15.34
C LYS A 384 -31.47 18.95 -14.93
N GLU A 385 -31.95 18.93 -13.68
CA GLU A 385 -33.06 19.77 -13.22
C GLU A 385 -32.55 21.07 -12.57
N GLY A 386 -31.27 21.12 -12.21
CA GLY A 386 -30.67 22.24 -11.49
C GLY A 386 -30.98 22.19 -10.00
N PHE A 387 -30.18 22.91 -9.21
CA PHE A 387 -30.41 23.09 -7.78
C PHE A 387 -30.65 24.58 -7.52
N VAL A 388 -31.72 24.92 -6.82
CA VAL A 388 -32.00 26.32 -6.45
C VAL A 388 -31.22 26.66 -5.17
N PRO A 389 -30.22 27.56 -5.23
CA PRO A 389 -29.42 27.91 -4.07
C PRO A 389 -30.25 28.73 -3.06
N ASN A 390 -29.89 28.65 -1.78
CA ASN A 390 -30.57 29.37 -0.70
C ASN A 390 -29.57 30.06 0.24
N ASP A 391 -29.92 31.26 0.68
CA ASP A 391 -29.17 31.99 1.70
C ASP A 391 -29.45 31.42 3.10
N THR A 392 -28.53 31.61 4.04
CA THR A 392 -28.74 31.28 5.45
C THR A 392 -27.97 32.28 6.31
N LEU A 393 -28.65 32.87 7.29
CA LEU A 393 -28.04 33.72 8.31
C LEU A 393 -28.46 33.20 9.69
N LEU A 394 -27.48 32.81 10.49
CA LEU A 394 -27.63 32.51 11.92
C LEU A 394 -26.61 33.33 12.70
N ASP A 395 -27.04 33.94 13.79
CA ASP A 395 -26.17 34.72 14.68
C ASP A 395 -26.69 34.67 16.12
N LEU A 396 -25.88 35.15 17.07
CA LEU A 396 -26.29 35.33 18.46
C LEU A 396 -26.99 36.67 18.73
N GLN A 397 -27.39 37.43 17.72
CA GLN A 397 -28.12 38.68 17.89
C GLN A 397 -29.62 38.45 17.68
N GLY A 398 -30.09 38.56 16.44
CA GLY A 398 -31.50 38.48 16.06
C GLY A 398 -31.90 37.15 15.41
N ASN A 399 -30.94 36.37 14.89
CA ASN A 399 -31.19 35.22 14.02
C ASN A 399 -30.81 33.90 14.69
N ARG A 400 -31.20 33.70 15.96
CA ARG A 400 -30.83 32.51 16.74
C ARG A 400 -31.68 31.27 16.43
N LEU A 401 -32.91 31.47 15.96
CA LEU A 401 -33.88 30.42 15.69
C LEU A 401 -34.62 30.74 14.39
N LEU A 402 -34.55 29.80 13.43
CA LEU A 402 -35.29 29.91 12.17
C LEU A 402 -36.45 28.92 12.20
N VAL A 403 -37.67 29.42 12.02
CA VAL A 403 -38.88 28.59 11.89
C VAL A 403 -39.13 28.36 10.40
N ILE A 404 -38.77 27.17 9.93
CA ILE A 404 -38.94 26.78 8.52
C ILE A 404 -40.34 26.19 8.35
N THR A 405 -41.17 26.83 7.53
CA THR A 405 -42.51 26.36 7.16
C THR A 405 -42.60 26.24 5.63
N GLY A 406 -43.41 25.30 5.16
CA GLY A 406 -43.59 25.06 3.72
C GLY A 406 -44.43 23.81 3.46
N PRO A 407 -44.93 23.61 2.23
CA PRO A 407 -45.61 22.38 1.85
C PRO A 407 -44.62 21.20 1.81
N ASN A 408 -45.14 19.96 1.90
CA ASN A 408 -44.32 18.77 1.74
C ASN A 408 -43.73 18.72 0.32
N MET A 409 -42.43 18.38 0.20
CA MET A 409 -41.65 18.30 -1.05
C MET A 409 -41.38 19.64 -1.75
N ALA A 410 -41.31 20.74 -0.99
CA ALA A 410 -40.81 22.04 -1.46
C ALA A 410 -39.29 22.07 -1.63
#